data_AF-A0A177G9L1-F1
#
_entry.id   AF-A0A177G9L1-F1
#
_cell.length_a   1.000
_cell.length_b   1.000
_cell.length_c   1.000
_cell.angle_alpha   90.00
_cell.angle_beta   90.00
_cell.angle_gamma   90.00
#
_symmetry.space_group_name_H-M   'P 1'
#
loop_
_entity.id
_entity.type
_entity.pdbx_description
1 polymer ?
#
loop_
_entity_poly.entity_id
_entity_poly.type
_entity_poly.pdbx_seq_one_letter_code
_entity_poly.pdbx_strand_id
1 'polypeptide(L)'
;MIDLGPDVAVDATPFFHDGLWWLFYTPASKPPKPVGELHLAFAERLDGPWTRHPGNPVRFDSASTRPGGTPRVLNGHVMLPVQDCSWTYGGAIRPLRFEVLTPDRVVTHAAAKIRIPEQFAPYTEGMHTLSAAGPVTVFDVKRTELSAHGLSIELIRESKKFLQKKC
;
A
#
# COMPACT_ATOMS: atom_id res chain seq x y z
N MET A 1 12.29 16.85 4.21
CA MET A 1 11.57 15.69 4.76
C MET A 1 10.10 16.06 4.80
N ILE A 2 9.18 15.21 4.33
CA ILE A 2 7.75 15.47 4.48
C ILE A 2 7.42 15.34 5.96
N ASP A 3 6.96 16.42 6.59
CA ASP A 3 6.54 16.39 8.00
C ASP A 3 5.13 15.78 8.11
N LEU A 4 5.06 14.57 8.67
CA LEU A 4 3.81 13.85 8.97
C LEU A 4 3.67 13.64 10.48
N GLY A 5 4.26 14.55 11.28
CA GLY A 5 4.29 14.45 12.73
C GLY A 5 4.91 13.12 13.19
N PRO A 6 4.19 12.27 13.93
CA PRO A 6 4.74 11.01 14.43
C PRO A 6 4.81 9.89 13.38
N ASP A 7 4.16 10.06 12.22
CA ASP A 7 4.07 9.00 11.23
C ASP A 7 5.36 8.92 10.40
N VAL A 8 5.88 7.70 10.23
CA VAL A 8 6.83 7.39 9.16
C VAL A 8 6.04 6.72 8.04
N ALA A 9 5.95 7.38 6.88
CA ALA A 9 5.18 6.87 5.74
C ALA A 9 5.88 5.68 5.07
N VAL A 10 5.12 4.61 4.86
CA VAL A 10 5.48 3.42 4.06
C VAL A 10 4.55 3.34 2.86
N ASP A 11 5.08 2.89 1.72
CA ASP A 11 4.37 2.82 0.44
C ASP A 11 3.75 4.18 0.03
N ALA A 12 4.42 5.29 0.39
CA ALA A 12 3.94 6.64 0.18
C ALA A 12 3.70 6.93 -1.31
N THR A 13 2.47 7.32 -1.64
CA THR A 13 2.01 7.52 -3.02
C THR A 13 1.41 8.92 -3.17
N PRO A 14 2.14 9.88 -3.77
CA PRO A 14 1.63 11.22 -4.04
C PRO A 14 0.72 11.25 -5.27
N PHE A 15 -0.32 12.08 -5.24
CA PHE A 15 -1.29 12.23 -6.33
C PHE A 15 -1.95 13.60 -6.31
N PHE A 16 -1.91 14.33 -7.43
CA PHE A 16 -2.57 15.61 -7.56
C PHE A 16 -4.02 15.44 -8.02
N HIS A 17 -4.97 15.94 -7.24
CA HIS A 17 -6.41 15.84 -7.52
C HIS A 17 -7.17 16.97 -6.83
N ASP A 18 -8.11 17.57 -7.56
CA ASP A 18 -8.98 18.65 -7.11
C ASP A 18 -8.24 19.80 -6.43
N GLY A 19 -7.12 20.21 -7.05
CA GLY A 19 -6.32 21.35 -6.60
C GLY A 19 -5.34 21.04 -5.46
N LEU A 20 -5.32 19.82 -4.95
CA LEU A 20 -4.44 19.41 -3.85
C LEU A 20 -3.54 18.24 -4.25
N TRP A 21 -2.33 18.24 -3.71
CA TRP A 21 -1.54 17.03 -3.59
C TRP A 21 -2.06 16.20 -2.43
N TRP A 22 -2.37 14.94 -2.69
CA TRP A 22 -2.69 13.91 -1.71
C TRP A 22 -1.50 12.97 -1.54
N LEU A 23 -1.21 12.54 -0.32
CA LEU A 23 -0.25 11.50 -0.01
C LEU A 23 -0.98 10.35 0.66
N PHE A 24 -1.09 9.23 -0.03
CA PHE A 24 -1.61 7.97 0.53
C PHE A 24 -0.45 7.17 1.10
N TYR A 25 -0.56 6.68 2.34
CA TYR A 25 0.51 5.91 2.97
C TYR A 25 0.00 5.01 4.08
N THR A 26 0.81 4.02 4.44
CA THR A 26 0.65 3.25 5.69
C THR A 26 1.65 3.75 6.71
N PRO A 27 1.25 4.08 7.95
CA PRO A 27 2.20 4.46 8.99
C PRO A 27 3.04 3.24 9.42
N ALA A 28 4.35 3.40 9.50
CA ALA A 28 5.21 2.37 10.08
C ALA A 28 4.91 2.23 11.59
N SER A 29 4.84 1.00 12.09
CA SER A 29 4.70 0.73 13.52
C SER A 29 5.74 -0.27 14.01
N LYS A 30 6.17 -0.11 15.27
CA LYS A 30 7.04 -1.07 15.96
C LYS A 30 6.43 -1.39 17.34
N PRO A 31 5.96 -2.63 17.59
CA PRO A 31 5.87 -3.75 16.65
C PRO A 31 4.87 -3.49 15.49
N PRO A 32 4.93 -4.28 14.39
CA PRO A 32 3.93 -4.22 13.32
C PRO A 32 2.53 -4.47 13.87
N LYS A 33 1.55 -3.66 13.44
CA LYS A 33 0.14 -3.91 13.76
C LYS A 33 -0.37 -5.13 12.99
N PRO A 34 -1.28 -5.94 13.59
CA PRO A 34 -1.86 -7.11 12.93
C PRO A 34 -2.84 -6.72 11.80
N VAL A 35 -3.39 -5.51 11.84
CA VAL A 35 -4.28 -4.94 10.82
C VAL A 35 -3.63 -3.68 10.27
N GLY A 36 -3.72 -3.50 8.95
CA GLY A 36 -3.15 -2.34 8.27
C GLY A 36 -4.00 -1.09 8.44
N GLU A 37 -3.35 0.07 8.32
CA GLU A 37 -3.94 1.40 8.36
C GLU A 37 -3.61 2.14 7.07
N LEU A 38 -4.60 2.82 6.50
CA LEU A 38 -4.38 3.81 5.45
C LEU A 38 -4.51 5.20 6.06
N HIS A 39 -3.44 5.97 5.97
CA HIS A 39 -3.38 7.37 6.35
C HIS A 39 -3.25 8.24 5.10
N LEU A 40 -3.82 9.44 5.19
CA LEU A 40 -3.75 10.47 4.17
C LEU A 40 -3.10 11.73 4.74
N ALA A 41 -2.38 12.45 3.89
CA ALA A 41 -2.04 13.85 4.09
C ALA A 41 -2.29 14.62 2.80
N PHE A 42 -2.43 15.94 2.89
CA PHE A 42 -2.61 16.79 1.73
C PHE A 42 -1.78 18.08 1.82
N ALA A 43 -1.51 18.68 0.66
CA ALA A 43 -0.75 19.93 0.53
C ALA A 43 -1.15 20.66 -0.76
N GLU A 44 -1.00 21.98 -0.79
CA GLU A 44 -1.18 22.76 -2.03
C GLU A 44 -0.02 22.55 -3.01
N ARG A 45 1.15 22.17 -2.50
CA ARG A 45 2.37 21.95 -3.27
C ARG A 45 3.01 20.61 -2.91
N LEU A 46 3.69 19.99 -3.87
CA LEU A 46 4.33 18.68 -3.67
C LEU A 46 5.42 18.72 -2.58
N ASP A 47 6.11 19.86 -2.45
CA ASP A 47 7.13 20.12 -1.43
C ASP A 47 6.55 20.51 -0.07
N GLY A 48 5.23 20.60 0.06
CA GLY A 48 4.51 20.93 1.29
C GLY A 48 4.17 22.42 1.44
N PRO A 49 3.77 22.87 2.66
CA PRO A 49 3.63 22.07 3.87
C PRO A 49 2.54 21.01 3.76
N TRP A 50 2.77 19.84 4.35
CA TRP A 50 1.82 18.74 4.36
C TRP A 50 0.98 18.77 5.64
N THR A 51 -0.33 18.60 5.49
CA THR A 51 -1.29 18.50 6.59
C THR A 51 -1.84 17.09 6.64
N ARG A 52 -1.69 16.41 7.78
CA ARG A 52 -2.29 15.09 7.98
C ARG A 52 -3.81 15.22 7.98
N HIS A 53 -4.48 14.26 7.33
CA HIS A 53 -5.93 14.22 7.34
C HIS A 53 -6.44 13.95 8.77
N PRO A 54 -7.39 14.75 9.31
CA PRO A 54 -7.86 14.63 10.69
C PRO A 54 -8.59 13.31 10.97
N GLY A 55 -9.17 12.70 9.94
CA GLY A 55 -9.81 11.39 10.01
C GLY A 55 -8.87 10.18 9.89
N ASN A 56 -7.55 10.35 10.04
CA ASN A 56 -6.62 9.22 10.03
C ASN A 56 -6.79 8.33 11.29
N PRO A 57 -6.73 6.99 11.15
CA PRO A 57 -6.69 6.24 9.89
C PRO A 57 -8.04 6.31 9.14
N VAL A 58 -8.01 6.61 7.83
CA VAL A 58 -9.23 6.67 7.02
C VAL A 58 -9.76 5.28 6.64
N ARG A 59 -8.93 4.25 6.87
CA ARG A 59 -9.27 2.84 6.66
C ARG A 59 -8.43 1.94 7.55
N PHE A 60 -9.07 0.91 8.10
CA PHE A 60 -8.47 -0.09 8.98
C PHE A 60 -8.85 -1.50 8.49
N ASP A 61 -7.96 -2.14 7.73
CA ASP A 61 -8.24 -3.40 7.02
C ASP A 61 -6.92 -4.03 6.52
N SER A 62 -6.75 -5.35 6.59
CA SER A 62 -5.52 -6.04 6.14
C SER A 62 -5.44 -6.28 4.63
N ALA A 63 -6.58 -6.21 3.93
CA ALA A 63 -6.71 -6.51 2.51
C ALA A 63 -6.72 -5.26 1.62
N SER A 64 -6.66 -4.05 2.18
CA SER A 64 -6.98 -2.85 1.40
C SER A 64 -6.46 -1.51 1.94
N THR A 65 -5.33 -1.51 2.66
CA THR A 65 -4.78 -0.29 3.29
C THR A 65 -3.41 0.14 2.80
N ARG A 66 -2.66 -0.75 2.15
CA ARG A 66 -1.31 -0.44 1.67
C ARG A 66 -1.35 -0.02 0.22
N PRO A 67 -0.91 1.20 -0.14
CA PRO A 67 -0.80 1.59 -1.54
C PRO A 67 0.04 0.58 -2.35
N GLY A 68 -0.43 0.29 -3.56
CA GLY A 68 0.14 -0.72 -4.45
C GLY A 68 0.22 -0.21 -5.89
N GLY A 69 0.53 1.06 -6.09
CA GLY A 69 0.72 1.67 -7.41
C GLY A 69 0.05 3.03 -7.57
N THR A 70 -0.08 3.49 -8.82
CA THR A 70 -0.52 4.86 -9.11
C THR A 70 -2.05 5.03 -9.04
N PRO A 71 -2.60 6.00 -8.28
CA PRO A 71 -4.02 6.30 -8.31
C PRO A 71 -4.45 6.84 -9.68
N ARG A 72 -5.72 6.63 -10.02
CA ARG A 72 -6.36 7.19 -11.23
C ARG A 72 -7.79 7.60 -10.94
N VAL A 73 -8.26 8.63 -11.63
CA VAL A 73 -9.68 8.97 -11.65
C VAL A 73 -10.39 8.04 -12.63
N LEU A 74 -11.35 7.26 -12.15
CA LEU A 74 -12.18 6.36 -12.94
C LEU A 74 -13.64 6.64 -12.60
N ASN A 75 -14.47 6.89 -13.62
CA ASN A 75 -15.90 7.21 -13.44
C ASN A 75 -16.13 8.33 -12.40
N GLY A 76 -15.32 9.39 -12.46
CA GLY A 76 -15.40 10.55 -11.56
C GLY A 76 -14.84 10.34 -10.14
N HIS A 77 -14.31 9.16 -9.81
CA HIS A 77 -13.80 8.86 -8.46
C HIS A 77 -12.31 8.52 -8.48
N VAL A 78 -11.59 8.90 -7.43
CA VAL A 78 -10.22 8.42 -7.22
C VAL A 78 -10.25 6.93 -6.91
N MET A 79 -9.47 6.17 -7.67
CA MET A 79 -9.22 4.75 -7.45
C MET A 79 -7.74 4.57 -7.16
N LEU A 80 -7.43 4.05 -5.97
CA LEU A 80 -6.09 3.67 -5.53
C LEU A 80 -5.94 2.15 -5.60
N PRO A 81 -4.99 1.63 -6.37
CA PRO A 81 -4.56 0.25 -6.23
C PRO A 81 -3.99 0.03 -4.83
N VAL A 82 -4.55 -0.93 -4.09
CA VAL A 82 -4.07 -1.31 -2.75
C VAL A 82 -3.73 -2.79 -2.70
N GLN A 83 -2.71 -3.13 -1.92
CA GLN A 83 -2.29 -4.51 -1.71
C GLN A 83 -3.29 -5.23 -0.79
N ASP A 84 -3.70 -6.43 -1.21
CA ASP A 84 -4.37 -7.40 -0.37
C ASP A 84 -3.33 -8.27 0.34
N CYS A 85 -3.10 -7.96 1.61
CA CYS A 85 -2.15 -8.68 2.46
C CYS A 85 -2.84 -9.68 3.42
N SER A 86 -4.10 -10.05 3.15
CA SER A 86 -4.89 -10.90 4.07
C SER A 86 -4.34 -12.32 4.25
N TRP A 87 -3.61 -12.85 3.26
CA TRP A 87 -3.03 -14.20 3.31
C TRP A 87 -1.50 -14.21 3.25
N THR A 88 -0.90 -13.35 2.43
CA THR A 88 0.55 -13.13 2.37
C THR A 88 0.82 -11.68 2.01
N TYR A 89 2.00 -11.17 2.36
CA TYR A 89 2.45 -9.86 1.93
C TYR A 89 2.35 -9.74 0.40
N GLY A 90 1.62 -8.74 -0.13
CA GLY A 90 1.48 -8.55 -1.57
C GLY A 90 0.77 -9.70 -2.28
N GLY A 91 -0.24 -10.30 -1.64
CA GLY A 91 -0.96 -11.47 -2.17
C GLY A 91 -1.86 -11.15 -3.37
N ALA A 92 -2.39 -9.94 -3.47
CA ALA A 92 -3.09 -9.44 -4.65
C ALA A 92 -3.17 -7.91 -4.65
N ILE A 93 -3.77 -7.34 -5.70
CA ILE A 93 -4.22 -5.95 -5.74
C ILE A 93 -5.75 -5.88 -5.69
N ARG A 94 -6.28 -4.90 -4.97
CA ARG A 94 -7.67 -4.47 -5.01
C ARG A 94 -7.77 -3.01 -5.47
N PRO A 95 -8.78 -2.64 -6.26
CA PRO A 95 -9.15 -1.24 -6.44
C PRO A 95 -9.80 -0.71 -5.14
N LEU A 96 -9.25 0.35 -4.55
CA LEU A 96 -9.88 1.11 -3.48
C LEU A 96 -10.46 2.40 -4.06
N ARG A 97 -11.79 2.48 -4.12
CA ARG A 97 -12.50 3.66 -4.59
C ARG A 97 -12.75 4.61 -3.44
N PHE A 98 -12.43 5.89 -3.64
CA PHE A 98 -12.82 6.97 -2.75
C PHE A 98 -14.15 7.55 -3.23
N GLU A 99 -15.23 7.26 -2.50
CA GLU A 99 -16.54 7.91 -2.71
C GLU A 99 -16.44 9.40 -2.35
N VAL A 100 -15.71 9.70 -1.28
CA VAL A 100 -15.42 11.07 -0.84
C VAL A 100 -13.93 11.15 -0.53
N LEU A 101 -13.26 12.17 -1.09
CA LEU A 101 -11.87 12.51 -0.82
C LEU A 101 -11.78 14.03 -0.70
N THR A 102 -11.86 14.52 0.54
CA THR A 102 -11.83 15.96 0.88
C THR A 102 -11.02 16.16 2.15
N PRO A 103 -10.49 17.37 2.43
CA PRO A 103 -9.69 17.63 3.63
C PRO A 103 -10.39 17.32 4.96
N ASP A 104 -11.73 17.37 4.97
CA ASP A 104 -12.58 17.17 6.14
C ASP A 104 -13.22 15.78 6.20
N ARG A 105 -13.33 15.07 5.06
CA ARG A 105 -14.05 13.80 4.98
C ARG A 105 -13.47 12.84 3.94
N VAL A 106 -13.37 11.57 4.34
CA VAL A 106 -12.98 10.46 3.47
C VAL A 106 -13.94 9.29 3.62
N VAL A 107 -14.38 8.72 2.50
CA VAL A 107 -15.21 7.51 2.45
C VAL A 107 -14.66 6.57 1.38
N THR A 108 -14.37 5.33 1.75
CA THR A 108 -13.71 4.36 0.86
C THR A 108 -14.46 3.05 0.71
N HIS A 109 -14.39 2.46 -0.48
CA HIS A 109 -14.96 1.14 -0.80
C HIS A 109 -13.96 0.31 -1.58
N ALA A 110 -13.55 -0.84 -1.02
CA ALA A 110 -12.67 -1.78 -1.70
C ALA A 110 -13.48 -2.70 -2.62
N ALA A 111 -13.05 -2.82 -3.88
CA ALA A 111 -13.61 -3.79 -4.82
C ALA A 111 -12.98 -5.18 -4.63
N ALA A 112 -13.43 -6.13 -5.45
CA ALA A 112 -12.84 -7.47 -5.49
C ALA A 112 -11.36 -7.43 -5.90
N LYS A 113 -10.59 -8.43 -5.44
CA LYS A 113 -9.19 -8.59 -5.86
C LYS A 113 -9.09 -8.89 -7.35
N ILE A 114 -8.12 -8.28 -7.99
CA ILE A 114 -7.78 -8.53 -9.39
C ILE A 114 -7.10 -9.90 -9.46
N ARG A 115 -7.61 -10.77 -10.32
CA ARG A 115 -7.03 -12.10 -10.54
C ARG A 115 -5.81 -11.97 -11.44
N ILE A 116 -4.77 -12.72 -11.12
CA ILE A 116 -3.64 -12.93 -12.03
C ILE A 116 -4.09 -13.92 -13.10
N PRO A 117 -4.05 -13.56 -14.40
CA PRO A 117 -4.40 -14.48 -15.47
C PRO A 117 -3.49 -15.72 -15.50
N GLU A 118 -4.05 -16.88 -15.84
CA GLU A 118 -3.33 -18.17 -15.85
C GLU A 118 -2.12 -18.19 -16.78
N GLN A 119 -2.12 -17.37 -17.82
CA GLN A 119 -1.00 -17.21 -18.76
C GLN A 119 0.31 -16.73 -18.10
N PHE A 120 0.24 -16.19 -16.88
CA PHE A 120 1.42 -15.79 -16.11
C PHE A 120 1.99 -16.91 -15.23
N ALA A 121 1.47 -18.13 -15.31
CA ALA A 121 2.07 -19.28 -14.65
C ALA A 121 3.56 -19.41 -15.02
N PRO A 122 4.45 -19.71 -14.04
CA PRO A 122 4.15 -20.13 -12.67
C PRO A 122 4.04 -18.99 -11.64
N TYR A 123 3.94 -17.72 -12.04
CA TYR A 123 3.89 -16.57 -11.13
C TYR A 123 2.47 -16.25 -10.65
N THR A 124 1.92 -17.12 -9.81
CA THR A 124 0.52 -17.05 -9.36
C THR A 124 0.35 -16.74 -7.87
N GLU A 125 1.43 -16.48 -7.14
CA GLU A 125 1.40 -16.33 -5.68
C GLU A 125 1.20 -14.89 -5.19
N GLY A 126 1.20 -13.92 -6.11
CA GLY A 126 0.77 -12.57 -5.78
C GLY A 126 1.13 -11.53 -6.84
N MET A 127 0.61 -10.34 -6.61
CA MET A 127 0.77 -9.13 -7.41
C MET A 127 0.64 -7.96 -6.41
N HIS A 128 1.62 -7.06 -6.36
CA HIS A 128 1.67 -6.03 -5.33
C HIS A 128 1.84 -4.60 -5.87
N THR A 129 1.93 -4.46 -7.19
CA THR A 129 1.99 -3.19 -7.91
C THR A 129 1.04 -3.24 -9.11
N LEU A 130 0.24 -2.19 -9.28
CA LEU A 130 -0.52 -1.92 -10.48
C LEU A 130 -0.48 -0.42 -10.77
N SER A 131 0.14 -0.04 -11.87
CA SER A 131 0.36 1.35 -12.24
C SER A 131 0.08 1.58 -13.72
N ALA A 132 -0.46 2.74 -14.05
CA ALA A 132 -0.66 3.15 -15.43
C ALA A 132 0.54 3.98 -15.91
N ALA A 133 1.12 3.61 -17.04
CA ALA A 133 2.28 4.25 -17.65
C ALA A 133 1.98 4.59 -19.11
N GLY A 134 1.28 5.71 -19.34
CA GLY A 134 0.85 6.11 -20.68
C GLY A 134 -0.07 5.05 -21.31
N PRO A 135 0.25 4.52 -22.50
CA PRO A 135 -0.57 3.52 -23.18
C PRO A 135 -0.44 2.11 -22.61
N VAL A 136 0.43 1.88 -21.62
CA VAL A 136 0.64 0.55 -21.02
C VAL A 136 0.28 0.51 -19.54
N THR A 137 0.00 -0.69 -19.05
CA THR A 137 -0.19 -0.99 -17.63
C THR A 137 1.00 -1.77 -17.12
N VAL A 138 1.63 -1.28 -16.07
CA VAL A 138 2.72 -1.95 -15.36
C VAL A 138 2.12 -2.65 -14.14
N PHE A 139 2.38 -3.94 -14.03
CA PHE A 139 2.08 -4.72 -12.85
C PHE A 139 3.15 -5.79 -12.70
N ASP A 140 3.22 -6.37 -11.51
CA ASP A 140 4.16 -7.44 -11.20
C ASP A 140 3.41 -8.72 -10.83
N VAL A 141 4.12 -9.83 -10.89
CA VAL A 141 3.64 -11.12 -10.40
C VAL A 141 4.78 -11.84 -9.70
N LYS A 142 4.46 -12.60 -8.64
CA LYS A 142 5.46 -13.33 -7.85
C LYS A 142 5.17 -14.83 -7.76
N ARG A 143 6.26 -15.58 -7.53
CA ARG A 143 6.28 -16.96 -7.04
C ARG A 143 7.38 -17.07 -5.98
N THR A 144 7.24 -18.02 -5.07
CA THR A 144 8.24 -18.29 -4.05
C THR A 144 9.04 -19.50 -4.47
N GLU A 145 10.34 -19.32 -4.70
CA GLU A 145 11.26 -20.43 -4.92
C GLU A 145 12.04 -20.72 -3.65
N LEU A 146 11.88 -21.93 -3.13
CA LEU A 146 12.68 -22.43 -2.02
C LEU A 146 14.05 -22.84 -2.56
N SER A 147 15.10 -22.25 -2.00
CA SER A 147 16.49 -22.65 -2.28
C SER A 147 17.23 -22.89 -0.96
N ALA A 148 18.25 -23.74 -0.98
CA ALA A 148 19.10 -23.98 0.19
C ALA A 148 19.72 -22.67 0.71
N HIS A 149 20.05 -21.75 -0.20
CA HIS A 149 20.53 -20.41 0.15
C HIS A 149 19.44 -19.53 0.79
N GLY A 150 18.22 -19.53 0.24
CA GLY A 150 17.09 -18.80 0.83
C GLY A 150 16.75 -19.28 2.24
N LEU A 151 16.75 -20.60 2.45
CA LEU A 151 16.51 -21.22 3.75
C LEU A 151 17.61 -20.88 4.76
N SER A 152 18.88 -20.83 4.33
CA SER A 152 19.97 -20.45 5.24
C SER A 152 19.89 -18.98 5.67
N ILE A 153 19.46 -18.07 4.77
CA ILE A 153 19.18 -16.67 5.13
C ILE A 153 18.06 -16.58 6.17
N GLU A 154 16.98 -17.33 6.00
CA GLU A 154 15.86 -17.32 6.93
C GLU A 154 16.23 -17.85 8.32
N LEU A 155 17.00 -18.94 8.37
CA LEU A 155 17.59 -19.49 9.61
C LEU A 155 18.47 -18.46 10.34
N ILE A 156 19.34 -17.75 9.61
CA ILE A 156 20.19 -16.70 10.17
C ILE A 156 19.34 -15.56 10.73
N ARG A 157 18.28 -15.15 10.01
CA ARG A 157 17.39 -14.07 10.42
C ARG A 157 16.63 -14.41 11.70
N GLU A 158 16.05 -15.60 11.79
CA GLU A 158 15.32 -16.05 12.99
C GLU A 158 16.26 -16.23 14.19
N SER A 159 17.48 -16.74 13.96
CA SER A 159 18.51 -16.85 15.00
C SER A 159 18.88 -15.48 15.59
N LYS A 160 19.04 -14.45 14.73
CA LYS A 160 19.30 -13.06 15.17
C LYS A 160 18.14 -12.47 15.99
N LYS A 161 16.89 -12.71 15.59
CA LYS A 161 15.71 -12.27 16.37
C LYS A 161 15.67 -12.92 17.74
N PHE A 162 16.03 -14.19 17.84
CA PHE A 162 16.07 -14.91 19.12
C PHE A 162 17.16 -14.38 20.06
N LEU A 163 18.34 -14.07 19.52
CA LEU A 163 19.43 -13.44 20.27
C LEU A 163 19.05 -12.03 20.77
N GLN A 164 18.39 -11.23 19.93
CA GLN A 164 17.93 -9.88 20.31
C GLN A 164 16.79 -9.87 21.34
N LYS A 165 16.02 -10.96 21.49
CA LYS A 165 14.97 -11.09 22.51
C LYS A 165 15.49 -11.56 23.88
N LYS A 166 16.75 -12.03 23.95
CA LYS A 166 17.37 -12.54 25.18
C LYS A 166 18.27 -11.52 25.89
N CYS A 167 18.44 -10.34 25.31
CA CYS A 167 19.08 -9.17 25.94
C CYS A 167 18.01 -8.13 26.25
#